data_AF-A0A9E3K8Q1-F1
#
_entry.id   AF-A0A9E3K8Q1-F1
#
_cell.length_a   1.000
_cell.length_b   1.000
_cell.length_c   1.000
_cell.angle_alpha   90.00
_cell.angle_beta   90.00
_cell.angle_gamma   90.00
#
_symmetry.space_group_name_H-M   'P 1'
#
loop_
_entity.id
_entity.type
_entity.pdbx_description
1 polymer ?
#
loop_
_entity_poly.entity_id
_entity_poly.type
_entity_poly.pdbx_seq_one_letter_code
_entity_poly.pdbx_strand_id
1 'polypeptide(L)' 'MPSWTIQARRSNNMGPFHWRNRILRIGEIKRLQTFPDDFELAGTVEQQWRQVGNAVPPMLAAAVGRSVAETVGASLRDAA' A
#
# COMPACT_ATOMS: atom_id res chain seq x y z
N MET A 1 0.66 1.39 20.83
CA MET A 1 1.75 2.28 20.34
C MET A 1 1.81 2.13 18.83
N PRO A 2 1.79 3.20 18.01
CA PRO A 2 1.77 3.00 16.58
C PRO A 2 3.20 2.74 16.09
N SER A 3 3.44 1.50 15.74
CA SER A 3 3.73 1.16 14.36
C SER A 3 3.18 -0.26 14.16
N TRP A 4 2.88 -0.66 12.93
CA TRP A 4 3.61 -1.77 12.32
C TRP A 4 3.53 -1.60 10.81
N THR A 5 4.64 -1.13 10.26
CA THR A 5 4.89 -1.01 8.82
C THR A 5 4.60 -2.33 8.12
N ILE A 6 3.84 -2.30 7.02
CA ILE A 6 3.71 -3.45 6.13
C ILE A 6 5.07 -3.67 5.46
N GLN A 7 5.85 -4.63 5.95
CA GLN A 7 7.20 -4.87 5.43
C GLN A 7 7.16 -5.71 4.15
N ALA A 8 8.14 -5.50 3.28
CA ALA A 8 8.25 -6.20 1.99
C ALA A 8 8.66 -7.67 2.10
N ARG A 9 9.14 -8.12 3.27
CA ARG A 9 9.46 -9.53 3.54
C ARG A 9 8.63 -10.04 4.69
N ARG A 10 7.94 -11.15 4.49
CA ARG A 10 7.20 -11.81 5.58
C ARG A 10 8.15 -12.23 6.68
N SER A 11 7.93 -11.71 7.89
CA SER A 11 8.66 -12.04 9.10
C SER A 11 7.69 -12.40 10.21
N ASN A 12 8.17 -13.18 11.17
CA ASN A 12 7.58 -13.41 12.49
C ASN A 12 7.21 -12.11 13.23
N ASN A 13 7.84 -10.98 12.90
CA ASN A 13 7.46 -9.65 13.39
C ASN A 13 6.28 -9.05 12.60
N MET A 14 5.41 -9.89 12.04
CA MET A 14 4.15 -9.48 11.40
C MET A 14 2.93 -10.14 12.02
N GLY A 15 3.11 -10.87 13.13
CA GLY A 15 2.04 -11.44 13.96
C GLY A 15 0.91 -12.17 13.22
N PRO A 16 -0.11 -12.59 13.97
CA PRO A 16 -1.44 -12.82 13.42
C PRO A 16 -2.35 -11.61 13.70
N PHE A 17 -2.42 -10.63 12.79
CA PHE A 17 -3.25 -9.42 12.98
C PHE A 17 -4.71 -9.56 12.63
N HIS A 18 -5.04 -10.57 11.85
CA HIS A 18 -6.43 -10.78 11.52
C HIS A 18 -7.17 -11.21 12.79
N TRP A 19 -8.41 -10.75 12.99
CA TRP A 19 -9.30 -11.14 14.10
C TRP A 19 -9.58 -12.66 14.20
N ARG A 20 -9.09 -13.45 13.24
CA ARG A 20 -9.13 -14.92 13.24
C ARG A 20 -7.76 -15.53 13.52
N ASN A 21 -6.87 -14.78 14.16
CA ASN A 21 -5.51 -15.22 14.51
C ASN A 21 -4.69 -15.72 13.30
N ARG A 22 -4.67 -14.94 12.21
CA ARG A 22 -3.87 -15.24 11.00
C ARG A 22 -3.14 -14.00 10.47
N ILE A 23 -2.14 -14.21 9.62
CA ILE A 23 -1.50 -13.15 8.84
C ILE A 23 -2.52 -12.56 7.85
N LEU A 24 -2.42 -11.26 7.60
CA LEU A 24 -3.23 -10.58 6.58
C LEU A 24 -2.93 -11.13 5.18
N ARG A 25 -3.96 -11.21 4.35
CA ARG A 25 -3.86 -11.62 2.94
C ARG A 25 -3.47 -10.41 2.08
N ILE A 26 -2.98 -10.68 0.87
CA ILE A 26 -2.56 -9.66 -0.09
C ILE A 26 -3.66 -8.61 -0.31
N GLY A 27 -4.93 -9.02 -0.49
CA GLY A 27 -6.03 -8.07 -0.65
C GLY A 27 -6.26 -7.17 0.58
N GLU A 28 -6.00 -7.67 1.79
CA GLU A 28 -6.16 -6.90 3.03
C GLU A 28 -5.04 -5.87 3.19
N ILE A 29 -3.78 -6.27 2.97
CA ILE A 29 -2.64 -5.35 3.00
C ILE A 29 -2.71 -4.33 1.85
N LYS A 30 -3.26 -4.72 0.69
CA LYS A 30 -3.49 -3.83 -0.46
C LYS A 30 -4.41 -2.68 -0.08
N ARG A 31 -5.54 -3.00 0.57
CA ARG A 31 -6.50 -2.00 1.08
C ARG A 31 -5.90 -1.11 2.16
N LEU A 32 -5.11 -1.67 3.08
CA LEU A 32 -4.40 -0.88 4.10
C LEU A 32 -3.42 0.12 3.48
N GLN A 33 -2.78 -0.26 2.37
CA GLN A 33 -1.93 0.63 1.57
C GLN A 33 -2.74 1.53 0.62
N THR A 34 -4.06 1.63 0.74
CA THR A 34 -4.94 2.49 -0.09
C THR A 34 -4.90 2.21 -1.58
N PHE A 35 -4.52 0.99 -1.98
CA PHE A 35 -4.63 0.58 -3.38
C PHE A 35 -6.08 0.31 -3.76
N PRO A 36 -6.48 0.64 -5.01
CA PRO A 36 -7.76 0.25 -5.57
C PRO A 36 -7.97 -1.27 -5.53
N ASP A 37 -9.21 -1.70 -5.33
CA ASP A 37 -9.57 -3.13 -5.22
C ASP A 37 -9.37 -3.89 -6.53
N ASP A 38 -9.45 -3.21 -7.67
CA ASP A 38 -9.18 -3.69 -9.03
C ASP A 38 -7.69 -3.68 -9.41
N PHE A 39 -6.82 -3.06 -8.60
CA PHE A 39 -5.38 -3.07 -8.88
C PHE A 39 -4.78 -4.48 -8.82
N GLU A 40 -4.25 -4.95 -9.95
CA GLU A 40 -3.65 -6.28 -10.08
C GLU A 40 -2.15 -6.26 -9.73
N LEU A 41 -1.73 -7.14 -8.82
CA LEU A 41 -0.33 -7.33 -8.45
C LEU A 41 0.26 -8.49 -9.25
N ALA A 42 1.45 -8.30 -9.82
CA ALA A 42 2.07 -9.30 -10.69
C ALA A 42 2.93 -10.31 -9.92
N GLY A 43 3.09 -11.51 -10.49
CA GLY A 43 4.02 -12.53 -10.00
C GLY A 43 3.51 -13.40 -8.85
N THR A 44 4.43 -14.07 -8.16
CA THR A 44 4.13 -14.98 -7.04
C THR A 44 3.64 -14.23 -5.81
N VAL A 45 3.00 -14.95 -4.87
CA VAL A 45 2.52 -14.37 -3.60
C VAL A 45 3.62 -13.60 -2.85
N GLU A 46 4.87 -14.07 -2.88
CA GLU A 46 5.99 -13.36 -2.25
C GLU A 46 6.37 -12.09 -3.01
N GLN A 47 6.36 -12.13 -4.34
CA GLN A 47 6.64 -10.96 -5.18
C GLN A 47 5.56 -9.89 -5.02
N GLN A 48 4.29 -10.29 -4.95
CA GLN A 48 3.17 -9.40 -4.68
C GLN A 48 3.28 -8.77 -3.28
N TRP A 49 3.65 -9.56 -2.26
CA TRP A 49 3.89 -9.05 -0.91
C TRP A 49 5.00 -8.00 -0.91
N ARG A 50 6.09 -8.26 -1.63
CA ARG A 50 7.21 -7.34 -1.78
C ARG A 50 6.81 -6.04 -2.47
N GLN A 51 5.96 -6.11 -3.50
CA GLN A 51 5.41 -4.92 -4.18
C GLN A 51 4.60 -4.07 -3.20
N VAL A 52 3.67 -4.68 -2.45
CA VAL A 52 2.82 -3.94 -1.50
C VAL A 52 3.61 -3.36 -0.33
N GLY A 53 4.60 -4.08 0.19
CA GLY A 53 5.42 -3.61 1.31
C GLY A 53 6.44 -2.53 0.94
N ASN A 54 6.89 -2.49 -0.31
CA ASN A 54 7.79 -1.43 -0.81
C ASN A 54 7.03 -0.24 -1.41
N ALA A 55 5.73 -0.37 -1.68
CA ALA A 55 4.95 0.67 -2.31
C ALA A 55 4.69 1.86 -1.38
N VAL A 56 4.60 3.04 -1.99
CA VAL A 56 4.00 4.22 -1.36
C VAL A 56 2.47 4.10 -1.51
N PRO A 57 1.68 4.36 -0.44
CA PRO A 57 0.22 4.34 -0.55
C PRO A 57 -0.28 5.31 -1.63
N PRO A 58 -1.14 4.89 -2.59
CA PRO A 58 -1.61 5.76 -3.67
C PRO A 58 -2.27 7.04 -3.19
N MET A 59 -3.04 7.01 -2.08
CA MET A 59 -3.64 8.24 -1.54
C MET A 59 -2.60 9.22 -1.00
N LEU A 60 -1.51 8.72 -0.39
CA LEU A 60 -0.41 9.56 0.06
C LEU A 60 0.32 10.17 -1.14
N ALA A 61 0.61 9.36 -2.15
CA ALA A 61 1.24 9.82 -3.39
C ALA A 61 0.39 10.90 -4.09
N ALA A 62 -0.94 10.72 -4.13
CA ALA A 62 -1.86 11.71 -4.70
C ALA A 62 -1.85 13.04 -3.93
N ALA A 63 -1.84 12.99 -2.59
CA ALA A 63 -1.78 14.19 -1.77
C ALA A 63 -0.47 14.97 -1.97
N VAL A 64 0.67 14.28 -1.97
CA VAL A 64 1.98 14.88 -2.23
C VAL A 64 2.04 15.43 -3.67
N GLY A 65 1.54 14.66 -4.64
CA GLY A 65 1.49 15.06 -6.05
C GLY A 65 0.74 16.38 -6.25
N ARG A 66 -0.43 16.55 -5.60
CA ARG A 66 -1.20 17.80 -5.63
C ARG A 66 -0.40 19.00 -5.12
N SER A 67 0.22 18.87 -3.95
CA SER A 67 1.03 19.94 -3.37
C SER A 67 2.21 20.33 -4.28
N VAL A 68 2.88 19.36 -4.90
CA VAL A 68 3.97 19.62 -5.84
C VAL A 68 3.45 20.32 -7.09
N ALA A 69 2.33 19.85 -7.67
CA ALA A 69 1.76 20.43 -8.88
C ALA A 69 1.30 21.88 -8.68
N GLU A 70 0.66 22.19 -7.56
CA GLU A 70 0.30 23.54 -7.15
C GLU A 70 1.54 24.44 -7.08
N THR A 71 2.64 23.92 -6.51
CA THR A 71 3.89 24.67 -6.36
C THR A 71 4.56 24.97 -7.71
N VAL A 72 4.48 24.05 -8.67
CA VAL A 72 5.09 24.23 -10.00
C VAL A 72 4.16 24.85 -11.04
N GLY A 73 2.92 25.20 -10.65
CA GLY A 73 1.90 25.76 -11.56
C GLY A 73 1.38 24.78 -12.61
N ALA A 74 1.48 23.47 -12.34
CA ALA A 74 0.97 22.44 -13.24
C ALA A 74 -0.47 22.07 -12.89
N SER A 75 -1.33 21.90 -13.90
CA SER A 75 -2.66 21.32 -13.71
C SER A 75 -2.56 19.80 -13.62
N LEU A 76 -2.91 19.22 -12.48
CA LEU A 76 -3.16 17.78 -12.41
C LEU A 76 -4.54 17.46 -12.95
N ARG A 77 -4.66 16.31 -13.60
CA ARG A 77 -5.95 15.69 -13.89
C ARG A 77 -6.29 14.79 -12.71
N ASP A 78 -7.51 14.86 -12.22
CA ASP A 78 -7.97 13.91 -11.23
C ASP A 78 -7.99 12.51 -11.87
N ALA A 79 -7.31 11.56 -11.22
CA ALA A 79 -7.42 10.16 -11.59
C ALA A 79 -8.79 9.67 -11.07
N ALA A 80 -9.66 9.30 -12.01
CA ALA A 80 -11.00 8.77 -11.78
C ALA A 80 -10.97 7.43 -11.03
#